data_AF-A0A8F1MB13-F1
#
_entry.id   AF-A0A8F1MB13-F1
#
_cell.length_a   1.000
_cell.length_b   1.000
_cell.length_c   1.000
_cell.angle_alpha   90.00
_cell.angle_beta   90.00
_cell.angle_gamma   90.00
#
_symmetry.space_group_name_H-M   'P 1'
#
loop_
_entity.id
_entity.type
_entity.pdbx_description
1 polymer ?
#
loop_
_entity_poly.entity_id
_entity_poly.type
_entity_poly.pdbx_seq_one_letter_code
_entity_poly.pdbx_strand_id
1 'polypeptide(L)' 'MNYLSWLGIDSIWISPFFVSPLTDFGYDIANYRAIDPTFGQMEDFQALLKKAHDLDIKVMIDLVPCHT' A
#
# COMPACT_ATOMS: atom_id res chain seq x y z
N MET A 1 -9.67 1.85 8.68
CA MET A 1 -8.82 2.61 9.62
C MET A 1 -9.40 2.69 11.03
N ASN A 2 -10.64 3.12 11.24
CA ASN A 2 -11.23 3.22 12.59
C ASN A 2 -11.15 1.90 13.39
N TYR A 3 -11.42 0.76 12.74
CA TYR A 3 -11.25 -0.55 13.36
C TYR A 3 -9.80 -0.82 13.80
N LEU A 4 -8.82 -0.47 12.96
CA LEU A 4 -7.40 -0.69 13.26
C LEU A 4 -6.91 0.21 14.40
N SER A 5 -7.38 1.47 14.43
CA SER A 5 -7.14 2.38 15.56
C SER A 5 -7.78 1.86 16.85
N TRP A 6 -9.01 1.35 16.80
CA TRP A 6 -9.66 0.72 17.96
C TRP A 6 -8.92 -0.54 18.43
N LEU A 7 -8.39 -1.34 17.50
CA LEU A 7 -7.56 -2.51 17.81
C LEU A 7 -6.26 -2.11 18.54
N GLY A 8 -5.83 -0.86 18.42
CA GLY A 8 -4.68 -0.29 19.14
C GLY A 8 -3.34 -0.56 18.45
N ILE A 9 -3.32 -0.70 17.12
CA ILE A 9 -2.06 -0.87 16.37
C ILE A 9 -1.40 0.49 16.10
N ASP A 10 -0.08 0.52 16.13
CA ASP A 10 0.70 1.74 15.83
C ASP A 10 1.11 1.83 14.35
N SER A 11 1.04 0.74 13.61
CA SER A 11 1.55 0.67 12.23
C SER A 11 0.84 -0.40 11.40
N ILE A 12 0.77 -0.16 10.10
CA ILE A 12 0.37 -1.14 9.09
C ILE A 12 1.49 -1.37 8.09
N TRP A 13 1.60 -2.61 7.62
CA TRP A 13 2.44 -2.99 6.50
C TRP A 13 1.54 -3.47 5.37
N ILE A 14 1.70 -2.85 4.19
CA ILE A 14 0.90 -3.13 3.00
C ILE A 14 1.79 -3.84 1.99
N SER A 15 1.37 -5.04 1.59
CA SER A 15 1.96 -5.79 0.47
C SER A 15 1.92 -4.99 -0.84
N PRO A 16 2.68 -5.36 -1.88
CA PRO A 16 2.73 -4.59 -3.12
C PRO A 16 1.35 -4.33 -3.76
N PHE A 17 1.13 -3.07 -4.15
CA PHE A 17 -0.08 -2.60 -4.83
C PHE A 17 0.25 -1.76 -6.08
N PHE A 18 1.49 -1.84 -6.55
CA PHE A 18 1.95 -1.21 -7.79
C PHE A 18 1.49 -2.00 -9.01
N VAL A 19 1.48 -1.37 -10.18
CA VAL A 19 1.13 -2.05 -11.44
C VAL A 19 2.00 -3.29 -11.63
N SER A 20 1.35 -4.44 -11.83
CA SER A 20 1.98 -5.74 -11.91
C SER A 20 1.25 -6.63 -12.93
N PRO A 21 1.94 -7.53 -13.65
CA PRO A 21 1.32 -8.60 -14.42
C PRO A 21 0.62 -9.66 -13.54
N LEU A 22 0.84 -9.61 -12.22
CA LEU A 22 0.27 -10.51 -11.20
C LEU A 22 0.70 -11.98 -11.34
N THR A 23 1.88 -12.21 -11.92
CA THR A 23 2.49 -13.55 -12.00
C THR A 23 2.99 -14.02 -10.64
N ASP A 24 3.37 -13.08 -9.77
CA ASP A 24 3.78 -13.31 -8.37
C ASP A 24 2.92 -12.46 -7.41
N PHE A 25 1.61 -12.39 -7.69
CA PHE A 25 0.62 -11.70 -6.84
C PHE A 25 1.00 -10.25 -6.46
N GLY A 26 1.65 -9.52 -7.36
CA GLY A 26 2.03 -8.12 -7.16
C GLY A 26 3.50 -7.89 -6.83
N TYR A 27 4.28 -8.93 -6.54
CA TYR A 27 5.72 -8.81 -6.32
C TYR A 27 6.52 -8.70 -7.62
N ASP A 28 5.93 -9.08 -8.76
CA ASP A 28 6.43 -8.82 -10.11
C ASP A 28 6.00 -7.41 -10.58
N ILE A 29 6.74 -6.38 -10.18
CA ILE A 29 6.34 -4.98 -10.40
C ILE A 29 6.74 -4.49 -11.80
N ALA A 30 5.73 -4.10 -12.60
CA ALA A 30 5.94 -3.48 -13.91
C ALA A 30 6.11 -1.95 -13.85
N ASN A 31 5.52 -1.27 -12.85
CA ASN A 31 5.70 0.17 -12.66
C ASN A 31 5.60 0.59 -11.18
N TYR A 32 6.76 0.81 -10.56
CA TYR A 32 6.90 1.26 -9.16
C TYR A 32 6.28 2.63 -8.82
N ARG A 33 5.86 3.41 -9.82
CA ARG A 33 5.32 4.77 -9.62
C ARG A 33 3.82 4.87 -9.85
N ALA A 34 3.18 3.78 -10.28
CA ALA A 34 1.76 3.73 -10.53
C ALA A 34 1.11 2.65 -9.66
N ILE A 35 -0.07 2.96 -9.14
CA ILE A 35 -0.94 2.01 -8.44
C ILE A 35 -1.59 1.11 -9.47
N ASP A 36 -1.72 -0.19 -9.17
CA ASP A 36 -2.51 -1.07 -10.03
C ASP A 36 -3.98 -0.61 -10.03
N PRO A 37 -4.62 -0.41 -11.20
CA PRO A 37 -6.01 0.03 -11.27
C PRO A 37 -7.00 -0.86 -10.52
N THR A 38 -6.65 -2.12 -10.26
CA THR A 38 -7.44 -3.05 -9.44
C THR A 38 -7.55 -2.60 -7.98
N PHE A 39 -6.53 -1.89 -7.46
CA PHE A 39 -6.48 -1.40 -6.09
C PHE A 39 -6.90 0.08 -5.95
N GLY A 40 -6.87 0.85 -7.05
CA GLY A 40 -7.32 2.24 -7.09
C GLY A 40 -6.36 3.15 -7.85
N GLN A 41 -6.38 4.44 -7.49
CA GLN A 41 -5.51 5.47 -8.05
C GLN A 41 -4.53 6.00 -6.99
N MET A 42 -3.56 6.81 -7.42
CA MET A 42 -2.61 7.44 -6.50
C MET A 42 -3.31 8.29 -5.43
N GLU A 43 -4.40 8.95 -5.80
CA GLU A 43 -5.23 9.76 -4.90
C GLU A 43 -5.86 8.92 -3.79
N ASP A 44 -6.25 7.68 -4.09
CA ASP A 44 -6.80 6.76 -3.08
C ASP A 44 -5.74 6.36 -2.06
N PHE A 45 -4.51 6.08 -2.52
CA PHE A 45 -3.39 5.81 -1.62
C PHE A 45 -3.05 7.04 -0.75
N GLN A 46 -3.06 8.24 -1.32
CA GLN A 46 -2.86 9.48 -0.57
C GLN A 46 -3.95 9.69 0.49
N ALA A 47 -5.22 9.38 0.16
CA ALA A 47 -6.32 9.46 1.11
C ALA A 47 -6.17 8.44 2.26
N LEU A 48 -5.74 7.21 1.95
CA LEU A 48 -5.44 6.19 2.95
C LEU A 48 -4.31 6.63 3.87
N LEU A 49 -3.20 7.12 3.29
CA LEU A 49 -2.03 7.59 4.03
C LEU A 49 -2.39 8.75 4.97
N LYS A 50 -3.16 9.73 4.46
CA LYS A 50 -3.66 10.83 5.29
C LYS A 50 -4.48 10.31 6.47
N LYS A 51 -5.44 9.42 6.22
CA LYS A 51 -6.31 8.86 7.26
C LYS A 51 -5.55 8.04 8.29
N ALA A 52 -4.50 7.31 7.88
CA ALA A 52 -3.63 6.59 8.80
C ALA A 52 -2.89 7.56 9.74
N HIS A 53 -2.27 8.60 9.18
CA HIS A 53 -1.52 9.59 9.95
C HIS A 53 -2.40 10.46 10.85
N ASP A 54 -3.64 10.79 10.43
CA ASP A 54 -4.62 11.48 11.29
C ASP A 54 -4.95 10.66 12.56
N LEU A 55 -4.69 9.34 12.54
CA LEU A 55 -4.89 8.41 13.66
C LEU A 55 -3.56 7.96 14.29
N ASP A 56 -2.45 8.62 13.97
CA ASP A 56 -1.06 8.29 14.35
C ASP A 56 -0.59 6.86 13.99
N ILE A 57 -1.22 6.25 12.98
CA ILE A 57 -0.81 4.94 12.46
C ILE A 57 0.25 5.15 11.37
N LYS A 58 1.43 4.56 11.53
CA LYS A 58 2.48 4.59 10.48
C LYS A 58 2.15 3.61 9.36
N VAL A 59 2.57 3.94 8.14
CA VAL A 59 2.37 3.09 6.96
C VAL A 59 3.72 2.68 6.40
N MET A 60 3.93 1.37 6.32
CA MET A 60 5.07 0.75 5.64
C MET A 60 4.58 0.03 4.38
N ILE A 61 5.37 0.09 3.32
CA ILE A 61 5.07 -0.57 2.05
C ILE A 61 6.21 -1.50 1.68
N ASP A 62 5.89 -2.57 0.96
CA ASP A 62 6.92 -3.42 0.37
C ASP A 62 7.65 -2.72 -0.77
N LEU A 63 8.98 -2.85 -0.74
CA LEU A 63 9.87 -2.51 -1.84
C LEU A 63 10.46 -3.82 -2.37
N VAL A 64 10.24 -4.11 -3.66
CA VAL A 64 10.78 -5.31 -4.31
C VAL A 64 11.91 -4.91 -5.26
N PRO A 65 13.18 -4.86 -4.82
CA PRO A 65 14.30 -4.39 -5.65
C PRO A 65 14.99 -5.50 -6.44
N CYS A 66 14.72 -6.77 -6.11
CA CYS A 66 15.52 -7.90 -6.59
C CYS A 66 15.20 -8.33 -8.02
N HIS A 67 14.01 -8.01 -8.53
CA HIS A 67 13.55 -8.40 -9.86
C HIS A 67 12.43 -7.46 -10.33
N THR A 68 12.13 -7.54 -11.63
CA THR A 68 11.02 -6.87 -12.33
C THR A 68 10.42 -7.83 -13.33
#